data_AF-A0A7T8GS60-F1
#
_entry.id   AF-A0A7T8GS60-F1
#
_cell.length_a   1.000
_cell.length_b   1.000
_cell.length_c   1.000
_cell.angle_alpha   90.00
_cell.angle_beta   90.00
_cell.angle_gamma   90.00
#
_symmetry.space_group_name_H-M   'P 1'
#
loop_
_entity.id
_entity.type
_entity.pdbx_description
1 polymer ?
#
loop_
_entity_poly.entity_id
_entity_poly.type
_entity_poly.pdbx_seq_one_letter_code
_entity_poly.pdbx_strand_id
1 'polypeptide(L)'
;PHNINIAKAAAKRAALISRLAVHLPRGKYLRQLAKGLMIGKISYAAAAVTIPRLNNECKGPNAAHRAIQVAINDAARSIVGCKRRDHIHVRDLLERAGLPSLNEVAAKAVALETWKCFYSNEGGGGARNP
;
A
#
# COMPACT_ATOMS: atom_id res chain seq x y z
N PRO A 1 8.79 -15.86 -5.42
CA PRO A 1 10.04 -15.07 -5.41
C PRO A 1 9.87 -13.54 -5.36
N HIS A 2 9.13 -12.93 -6.30
CA HIS A 2 9.01 -11.45 -6.40
C HIS A 2 8.24 -10.79 -5.23
N ASN A 3 7.13 -11.40 -4.80
CA ASN A 3 6.27 -10.86 -3.73
C ASN A 3 7.00 -10.77 -2.36
N ILE A 4 7.96 -11.67 -2.11
CA ILE A 4 8.78 -11.68 -0.90
C ILE A 4 9.75 -10.49 -0.91
N ASN A 5 10.32 -10.16 -2.07
CA ASN A 5 11.23 -9.02 -2.21
C ASN A 5 10.50 -7.70 -1.96
N ILE A 6 9.26 -7.59 -2.44
CA ILE A 6 8.41 -6.43 -2.17
C ILE A 6 8.08 -6.32 -0.68
N ALA A 7 7.74 -7.44 -0.02
CA ALA A 7 7.50 -7.46 1.42
C ALA A 7 8.74 -7.01 2.22
N LYS A 8 9.93 -7.51 1.88
CA LYS A 8 11.21 -7.06 2.47
C LYS A 8 11.45 -5.57 2.23
N ALA A 9 11.20 -5.09 1.02
CA ALA A 9 11.40 -3.70 0.65
C ALA A 9 10.38 -2.76 1.32
N ALA A 10 9.16 -3.22 1.58
CA ALA A 10 8.15 -2.51 2.36
C ALA A 10 8.58 -2.42 3.83
N ALA A 11 9.05 -3.51 4.43
CA ALA A 11 9.56 -3.53 5.80
C ALA A 11 10.76 -2.58 6.00
N LYS A 12 11.73 -2.57 5.07
CA LYS A 12 12.84 -1.62 5.10
C LYS A 12 12.37 -0.16 5.11
N ARG A 13 11.36 0.16 4.29
CA ARG A 13 10.79 1.52 4.24
C ARG A 13 10.03 1.88 5.50
N ALA A 14 9.27 0.95 6.07
CA ALA A 14 8.60 1.17 7.35
C ALA A 14 9.62 1.46 8.47
N ALA A 15 10.74 0.73 8.50
CA ALA A 15 11.83 0.99 9.44
C ALA A 15 12.48 2.37 9.22
N LEU A 16 12.67 2.80 7.97
CA LEU A 16 13.15 4.15 7.66
C LEU A 16 12.19 5.23 8.16
N ILE A 17 10.88 5.09 7.91
CA ILE A 17 9.85 6.00 8.43
C ILE A 17 9.88 6.03 9.97
N SER A 18 10.04 4.89 10.62
CA SER A 18 10.15 4.82 12.08
C SER A 18 11.38 5.56 12.62
N ARG A 19 12.54 5.45 11.96
CA ARG A 19 13.75 6.21 12.32
C ARG A 19 13.57 7.71 12.09
N LEU A 20 12.94 8.10 10.99
CA LEU A 20 12.63 9.50 10.69
C LEU A 20 11.67 10.10 11.72
N ALA A 21 10.77 9.30 12.31
CA ALA A 21 9.85 9.73 13.36
C ALA A 21 10.56 10.18 14.65
N VAL A 22 11.86 9.88 14.82
CA VAL A 22 12.68 10.37 15.93
C VAL A 22 13.13 11.81 15.70
N HIS A 23 13.34 12.21 14.44
CA HIS A 23 13.91 13.52 14.09
C HIS A 23 12.88 14.49 13.49
N LEU A 24 11.75 14.00 12.99
CA LEU A 24 10.68 14.81 12.43
C LEU A 24 9.43 14.80 13.31
N PRO A 25 8.68 15.92 13.36
CA PRO A 25 7.39 15.94 14.03
C PRO A 25 6.42 14.95 13.37
N ARG A 26 5.69 14.23 14.22
CA ARG A 26 4.69 13.24 13.82
C ARG A 26 3.52 13.90 13.08
N GLY A 27 2.76 13.11 12.33
CA GLY A 27 1.64 13.59 11.53
C GLY A 27 2.01 13.96 10.09
N LYS A 28 1.82 15.23 9.70
CA LYS A 28 1.75 15.66 8.28
C LYS A 28 3.01 15.33 7.47
N TYR A 29 4.19 15.72 7.95
CA TYR A 29 5.45 15.53 7.19
C TYR A 29 5.81 14.06 7.06
N LEU A 30 5.71 13.31 8.15
CA LEU A 30 6.00 11.88 8.14
C LEU A 30 5.00 11.10 7.28
N ARG A 31 3.71 11.51 7.29
CA ARG A 31 2.68 11.00 6.39
C ARG A 31 3.03 11.24 4.93
N GLN A 32 3.51 12.44 4.56
CA GLN A 32 3.89 12.75 3.19
C GLN A 32 5.07 11.87 2.73
N LEU A 33 6.07 11.68 3.59
CA LEU A 33 7.20 10.80 3.32
C LEU A 33 6.75 9.34 3.15
N ALA A 34 5.86 8.84 4.01
CA ALA A 34 5.31 7.50 3.89
C ALA A 34 4.50 7.31 2.61
N LYS A 35 3.69 8.29 2.21
CA LYS A 35 2.95 8.26 0.94
C LYS A 35 3.90 8.17 -0.26
N GLY A 36 4.93 9.02 -0.32
CA GLY A 36 5.86 9.03 -1.45
C GLY A 36 6.79 7.81 -1.48
N LEU A 37 7.50 7.55 -0.39
CA LEU A 37 8.58 6.55 -0.35
C LEU A 37 8.05 5.11 -0.29
N MET A 38 6.93 4.90 0.42
CA MET A 38 6.38 3.58 0.67
C MET A 38 5.16 3.30 -0.22
N ILE A 39 4.09 4.08 -0.10
CA ILE A 39 2.86 3.82 -0.87
C ILE A 39 3.10 3.98 -2.37
N GLY A 40 3.84 4.99 -2.81
CA GLY A 40 4.17 5.17 -4.23
C GLY A 40 4.88 3.97 -4.85
N LYS A 41 5.84 3.37 -4.14
CA LYS A 41 6.57 2.17 -4.61
C LYS A 41 5.72 0.90 -4.54
N ILE A 42 4.90 0.74 -3.50
CA ILE A 42 3.97 -0.39 -3.39
C ILE A 42 2.93 -0.32 -4.50
N SER A 43 2.37 0.86 -4.78
CA SER A 43 1.30 1.06 -5.77
C SER A 43 1.74 0.64 -7.17
N TYR A 44 2.95 0.99 -7.57
CA TYR A 44 3.51 0.59 -8.88
C TYR A 44 3.62 -0.93 -9.02
N ALA A 45 4.01 -1.63 -7.95
CA ALA A 45 4.10 -3.08 -7.96
C ALA A 45 2.75 -3.78 -7.70
N ALA A 46 1.77 -3.08 -7.12
CA ALA A 46 0.54 -3.68 -6.61
C ALA A 46 -0.31 -4.30 -7.72
N ALA A 47 -0.44 -3.65 -8.87
CA ALA A 47 -1.22 -4.18 -10.00
C ALA A 47 -0.67 -5.52 -10.52
N ALA A 48 0.65 -5.73 -10.44
CA ALA A 48 1.29 -6.97 -10.90
C ALA A 48 1.31 -8.10 -9.84
N VAL A 49 1.17 -7.75 -8.56
CA VAL A 49 1.55 -8.65 -7.44
C VAL A 49 0.37 -9.03 -6.57
N THR A 50 -0.67 -8.20 -6.55
CA THR A 50 -1.83 -8.37 -5.68
C THR A 50 -3.12 -8.30 -6.46
N ILE A 51 -3.96 -9.31 -6.28
CA ILE A 51 -5.34 -9.29 -6.78
C ILE A 51 -6.18 -8.57 -5.72
N PRO A 52 -6.89 -7.47 -6.08
CA PRO A 52 -7.75 -6.77 -5.15
C PRO A 52 -8.91 -7.67 -4.73
N ARG A 53 -9.22 -7.66 -3.44
CA ARG A 53 -10.37 -8.39 -2.89
C ARG A 53 -11.55 -7.43 -2.80
N LEU A 54 -12.62 -7.76 -3.52
CA LEU A 54 -13.85 -6.98 -3.57
C LEU A 54 -14.94 -7.59 -2.68
N ASN A 55 -14.96 -8.93 -2.57
CA ASN A 55 -15.95 -9.68 -1.79
C ASN A 55 -15.28 -10.45 -0.65
N ASN A 56 -16.04 -10.75 0.41
CA ASN A 56 -15.56 -11.53 1.55
C ASN A 56 -15.31 -13.00 1.23
N GLU A 57 -15.85 -13.50 0.12
CA GLU A 57 -15.65 -14.87 -0.38
C GLU A 57 -14.31 -15.06 -1.11
N CYS A 58 -13.62 -13.96 -1.45
CA CYS A 58 -12.31 -14.04 -2.08
C CYS A 58 -11.30 -14.71 -1.12
N LYS A 59 -10.43 -15.58 -1.68
CA LYS A 59 -9.36 -16.25 -0.93
C LYS A 59 -8.62 -15.25 -0.02
N GLY A 60 -8.44 -15.65 1.24
CA GLY A 60 -7.79 -14.81 2.25
C GLY A 60 -6.38 -14.35 1.84
N PRO A 61 -5.86 -13.26 2.45
CA PRO A 61 -4.60 -12.68 2.03
C PRO A 61 -3.47 -13.68 2.21
N ASN A 62 -2.63 -13.83 1.17
CA ASN A 62 -1.44 -14.67 1.22
C ASN A 62 -0.40 -14.11 2.22
N ALA A 63 0.63 -14.90 2.54
CA ALA A 63 1.65 -14.52 3.51
C ALA A 63 2.38 -13.21 3.12
N ALA A 64 2.65 -12.99 1.83
CA ALA A 64 3.32 -11.78 1.36
C ALA A 64 2.43 -10.53 1.51
N HIS A 65 1.14 -10.63 1.18
CA HIS A 65 0.16 -9.58 1.38
C HIS A 65 0.06 -9.21 2.86
N ARG A 66 0.01 -10.21 3.76
CA ARG A 66 -0.01 -9.98 5.21
C ARG A 66 1.26 -9.25 5.65
N ALA A 67 2.43 -9.68 5.19
CA ALA A 67 3.70 -9.04 5.53
C ALA A 67 3.78 -7.57 5.06
N ILE A 68 3.32 -7.28 3.85
CA ILE A 68 3.27 -5.91 3.33
C ILE A 68 2.28 -5.06 4.14
N GLN A 69 1.10 -5.59 4.45
CA GLN A 69 0.12 -4.86 5.28
C GLN A 69 0.66 -4.57 6.69
N VAL A 70 1.39 -5.51 7.29
CA VAL A 70 2.05 -5.29 8.58
C VAL A 70 3.07 -4.15 8.49
N ALA A 71 3.88 -4.11 7.42
CA ALA A 71 4.83 -3.01 7.22
C ALA A 71 4.11 -1.64 7.06
N ILE A 72 3.01 -1.59 6.32
CA ILE A 72 2.17 -0.37 6.22
C ILE A 72 1.64 0.03 7.61
N ASN A 73 1.14 -0.94 8.38
CA ASN A 73 0.62 -0.69 9.73
C ASN A 73 1.71 -0.19 10.69
N ASP A 74 2.93 -0.73 10.60
CA ASP A 74 4.05 -0.27 11.44
C ASP A 74 4.45 1.17 11.08
N ALA A 75 4.49 1.53 9.80
CA ALA A 75 4.68 2.92 9.39
C ALA A 75 3.54 3.85 9.86
N ALA A 76 2.29 3.38 9.80
CA ALA A 76 1.13 4.12 10.31
C ALA A 76 1.26 4.39 11.82
N ARG A 77 1.72 3.41 12.60
CA ARG A 77 2.01 3.58 14.03
C ARG A 77 3.09 4.62 14.28
N SER A 78 4.16 4.65 13.49
CA SER A 78 5.19 5.70 13.58
C SER A 78 4.63 7.10 13.28
N ILE A 79 3.69 7.22 12.33
CA ILE A 79 3.03 8.49 11.98
C ILE A 79 2.11 8.99 13.09
N VAL A 80 1.29 8.10 13.64
CA VAL A 80 0.31 8.44 14.68
C VAL A 80 0.97 8.56 16.06
N GLY A 81 2.07 7.84 16.29
CA GLY A 81 2.78 7.80 17.56
C GLY A 81 2.23 6.78 18.57
N CYS A 82 1.54 5.74 18.11
CA CYS A 82 1.00 4.68 18.95
C CYS A 82 1.85 3.40 18.91
N LYS A 83 1.66 2.52 19.88
CA LYS A 83 2.33 1.23 20.02
C LYS A 83 1.38 0.08 19.69
N ARG A 84 1.93 -1.11 19.44
CA ARG A 84 1.13 -2.33 19.21
C ARG A 84 0.24 -2.69 20.41
N ARG A 85 0.71 -2.41 21.63
CA ARG A 85 -0.01 -2.62 22.89
C ARG A 85 -1.23 -1.72 23.09
N ASP A 86 -1.41 -0.70 22.25
CA ASP A 86 -2.55 0.21 22.37
C ASP A 86 -3.81 -0.38 21.71
N HIS A 87 -3.71 -1.59 21.12
CA HIS A 87 -4.81 -2.39 20.56
C HIS A 87 -5.77 -1.64 19.60
N ILE A 88 -5.27 -0.58 18.95
CA ILE A 88 -6.06 0.21 17.98
C ILE A 88 -6.39 -0.66 16.77
N HIS A 89 -7.67 -0.66 16.38
CA HIS A 89 -8.13 -1.34 15.17
C HIS A 89 -7.37 -0.81 13.94
N VAL A 90 -7.02 -1.72 13.03
CA VAL A 90 -6.19 -1.37 11.85
C VAL A 90 -6.87 -0.32 10.97
N ARG A 91 -8.20 -0.37 10.84
CA ARG A 91 -8.98 0.63 10.10
C ARG A 91 -8.77 2.03 10.68
N ASP A 92 -9.02 2.20 11.97
CA ASP A 92 -8.89 3.49 12.66
C ASP A 92 -7.44 3.98 12.66
N LEU A 93 -6.47 3.07 12.80
CA LEU A 93 -5.05 3.38 12.71
C LEU A 93 -4.69 3.98 11.35
N LEU A 94 -5.13 3.34 10.26
CA LEU A 94 -4.86 3.77 8.89
C LEU A 94 -5.54 5.10 8.58
N GLU A 95 -6.77 5.30 9.06
CA GLU A 95 -7.51 6.55 8.93
C GLU A 95 -6.80 7.71 9.65
N ARG A 96 -6.41 7.52 10.92
CA ARG A 96 -5.61 8.51 11.68
C ARG A 96 -4.26 8.79 11.01
N ALA A 97 -3.60 7.76 10.49
CA ALA A 97 -2.34 7.90 9.77
C ALA A 97 -2.53 8.55 8.38
N GLY A 98 -3.74 8.57 7.83
CA GLY A 98 -4.02 9.01 6.47
C GLY A 98 -3.36 8.15 5.40
N LEU A 99 -3.21 6.84 5.66
CA LEU A 99 -2.62 5.86 4.75
C LEU A 99 -3.67 4.84 4.29
N PRO A 100 -3.61 4.38 3.03
CA PRO A 100 -4.51 3.34 2.53
C PRO A 100 -4.10 1.95 3.00
N SER A 101 -5.05 1.01 2.99
CA SER A 101 -4.72 -0.41 3.11
C SER A 101 -4.07 -0.94 1.83
N LEU A 102 -3.36 -2.08 1.91
CA LEU A 102 -2.79 -2.71 0.71
C LEU A 102 -3.88 -3.10 -0.30
N ASN A 103 -5.05 -3.50 0.19
CA ASN A 103 -6.18 -3.86 -0.68
C ASN A 103 -6.71 -2.64 -1.45
N GLU A 104 -6.83 -1.48 -0.78
CA GLU A 104 -7.21 -0.23 -1.43
C GLU A 104 -6.17 0.23 -2.46
N VAL A 105 -4.89 0.09 -2.14
CA VAL A 105 -3.80 0.37 -3.08
C VAL A 105 -3.89 -0.55 -4.30
N ALA A 106 -4.10 -1.85 -4.10
CA ALA A 106 -4.25 -2.82 -5.17
C ALA A 106 -5.46 -2.49 -6.06
N ALA A 107 -6.62 -2.20 -5.46
CA ALA A 107 -7.84 -1.86 -6.19
C ALA A 107 -7.64 -0.60 -7.04
N LYS A 108 -7.04 0.45 -6.47
CA LYS A 108 -6.72 1.70 -7.20
C LYS A 108 -5.73 1.47 -8.32
N ALA A 109 -4.67 0.70 -8.07
CA ALA A 109 -3.65 0.41 -9.07
C ALA A 109 -4.25 -0.37 -10.25
N VAL A 110 -5.01 -1.44 -9.98
CA VAL A 110 -5.67 -2.22 -11.02
C VAL A 110 -6.66 -1.37 -11.81
N ALA A 111 -7.51 -0.59 -11.15
CA ALA A 111 -8.47 0.28 -11.84
C ALA A 111 -7.76 1.30 -12.76
N LEU A 112 -6.65 1.87 -12.29
CA LEU A 112 -5.86 2.83 -13.07
C LEU A 112 -5.20 2.17 -14.28
N GLU A 113 -4.60 0.99 -14.12
CA GLU A 113 -3.99 0.26 -15.24
C GLU A 113 -5.04 -0.19 -16.25
N THR A 114 -6.21 -0.69 -15.80
CA THR A 114 -7.32 -1.03 -16.70
C THR A 114 -7.81 0.19 -17.48
N TRP A 115 -7.94 1.35 -16.82
CA TRP A 115 -8.29 2.60 -17.49
C TRP A 115 -7.25 2.98 -18.54
N LYS A 116 -5.96 2.94 -18.21
CA LYS A 116 -4.89 3.21 -19.18
C LYS A 116 -4.95 2.26 -20.36
N CYS A 117 -5.16 0.96 -20.15
CA CYS A 117 -5.30 -0.01 -21.22
C CYS A 117 -6.49 0.30 -22.13
N PHE A 118 -7.62 0.74 -21.57
CA PHE A 118 -8.82 1.07 -22.34
C PHE A 118 -8.63 2.34 -23.20
N TYR A 119 -7.89 3.33 -22.71
CA TYR A 119 -7.67 4.60 -23.41
C TYR A 119 -6.33 4.70 -24.15
N SER A 120 -5.45 3.70 -24.02
CA SER A 120 -4.16 3.71 -24.71
C SER A 120 -4.36 3.51 -26.20
N ASN A 121 -3.92 4.49 -26.99
CA ASN A 121 -3.93 4.44 -28.45
C ASN A 121 -2.62 3.83 -29.01
N GLU A 122 -1.79 3.23 -28.15
CA GLU A 122 -0.46 2.71 -28.50
C GLU A 122 -0.52 1.38 -29.28
N GLY A 123 -1.69 0.74 -29.35
CA GLY A 123 -1.97 -0.33 -30.29
C GLY A 123 -2.66 0.24 -31.53
N GLY A 124 -1.96 0.36 -32.65
CA GLY A 124 -2.53 0.80 -33.92
C GLY A 124 -3.84 0.07 -34.21
N GLY A 125 -4.95 0.82 -34.29
CA GLY A 125 -6.26 0.30 -34.70
C GLY A 125 -6.94 -0.63 -33.71
N GLY A 126 -6.72 -0.46 -32.39
CA GLY A 126 -7.47 -1.19 -31.36
C GLY A 126 -8.97 -0.99 -31.51
N ALA A 127 -9.63 -1.94 -32.18
CA ALA A 127 -11.09 -2.03 -32.18
C ALA A 127 -11.56 -1.96 -30.73
N ARG A 128 -12.51 -1.05 -30.45
CA ARG A 128 -13.29 -1.07 -29.22
C ARG A 128 -13.80 -2.50 -29.07
N ASN A 129 -13.33 -3.22 -28.05
CA ASN A 129 -13.89 -4.54 -27.75
C ASN A 129 -15.39 -4.30 -27.43
N PRO A 130 -16.33 -4.91 -28.17
CA PRO A 130 -17.76 -4.68 -27.98
C PRO A 130 -18.24 -5.08 -26.58
#